data_AF-A0A326RW53-F1
#
_entry.id   AF-A0A326RW53-F1
#
_cell.length_a   1.000
_cell.length_b   1.000
_cell.length_c   1.000
_cell.angle_alpha   90.00
_cell.angle_beta   90.00
_cell.angle_gamma   90.00
#
_symmetry.space_group_name_H-M   'P 1'
#
loop_
_entity.id
_entity.type
_entity.pdbx_description
1 polymer ?
#
loop_
_entity_poly.entity_id
_entity_poly.type
_entity_poly.pdbx_seq_one_letter_code
_entity_poly.pdbx_strand_id
1 'polypeptide(L)' 'MENFPFKIETYKIVGLCMEVHNNLGHGFLEIVYKDALEFEFKRN' A
#
# COMPACT_ATOMS: atom_id res chain seq x y z
N MET A 1 22.36 -0.06 -13.99
CA MET A 1 21.14 -0.07 -13.15
C MET A 1 19.99 -0.10 -14.12
N GLU A 2 19.42 -1.29 -14.30
CA GLU A 2 18.46 -1.58 -15.38
C GLU A 2 17.24 -0.66 -15.30
N ASN A 3 16.66 -0.36 -16.46
CA ASN A 3 15.46 0.46 -16.61
C ASN A 3 14.35 -0.09 -15.69
N PHE A 4 13.91 0.68 -14.69
CA PHE A 4 12.82 0.32 -13.79
C PHE A 4 11.54 1.03 -14.23
N PRO A 5 10.80 0.47 -15.20
CA PRO A 5 9.54 1.06 -15.63
C PRO A 5 8.56 1.10 -14.45
N PHE A 6 7.78 2.16 -14.37
CA PHE A 6 6.80 2.40 -13.30
C PHE A 6 7.38 2.51 -11.89
N LYS A 7 8.64 2.98 -11.78
CA LYS A 7 9.30 3.25 -10.49
C LYS A 7 8.45 4.13 -9.56
N ILE A 8 7.80 5.15 -10.12
CA ILE A 8 7.01 6.12 -9.36
C ILE A 8 5.75 5.44 -8.80
N GLU A 9 5.00 4.74 -9.65
CA GLU A 9 3.78 4.03 -9.29
C GLU A 9 4.09 2.92 -8.28
N THR A 10 5.18 2.18 -8.49
CA THR A 10 5.61 1.13 -7.55
C THR A 10 5.89 1.70 -6.17
N TYR A 11 6.64 2.81 -6.08
CA TYR A 11 6.88 3.45 -4.78
C TYR A 11 5.60 4.01 -4.16
N LYS A 12 4.66 4.54 -4.95
CA LYS A 12 3.35 4.98 -4.44
C LYS A 12 2.60 3.82 -3.80
N ILE A 13 2.48 2.69 -4.50
CA ILE A 13 1.79 1.49 -4.00
C ILE A 13 2.45 0.98 -2.73
N VAL A 14 3.78 0.85 -2.72
CA VAL A 14 4.53 0.40 -1.54
C VAL A 14 4.31 1.37 -0.36
N GLY A 15 4.34 2.68 -0.60
CA GLY A 15 4.07 3.69 0.42
C GLY A 15 2.70 3.52 1.07
N LEU A 16 1.65 3.31 0.25
CA LEU A 16 0.29 3.07 0.75
C LEU A 16 0.21 1.79 1.60
N CYS A 17 0.87 0.70 1.18
CA CYS A 17 0.96 -0.52 1.98
C CYS A 17 1.64 -0.29 3.33
N MET A 18 2.69 0.53 3.38
CA MET A 18 3.38 0.88 4.62
C MET A 18 2.49 1.74 5.52
N GLU A 19 1.72 2.68 4.97
CA GLU A 19 0.78 3.48 5.73
C GLU A 19 -0.34 2.63 6.35
N VAL A 20 -0.91 1.70 5.59
CA VAL A 20 -1.89 0.72 6.11
C VAL A 20 -1.27 -0.12 7.22
N HIS A 21 -0.05 -0.63 7.03
CA HIS A 21 0.63 -1.43 8.05
C HIS A 21 0.96 -0.62 9.30
N ASN A 22 1.39 0.64 9.18
CA ASN A 22 1.69 1.50 10.32
C ASN A 22 0.44 1.81 11.16
N ASN A 23 -0.72 1.91 10.53
CA ASN A 23 -1.98 2.16 11.23
C ASN A 23 -2.60 0.89 11.83
N LEU A 24 -2.60 -0.23 11.09
CA LEU A 24 -3.23 -1.48 11.54
C LEU A 24 -2.31 -2.39 12.36
N GLY A 25 -0.99 -2.32 12.17
CA GLY A 25 -0.05 -3.28 12.74
C GLY A 25 -0.19 -4.66 12.10
N HIS A 26 0.04 -5.72 12.88
CA HIS A 26 -0.07 -7.13 12.45
C HIS A 26 -1.24 -7.84 13.15
N GLY A 27 -1.74 -8.92 12.56
CA GLY A 27 -2.76 -9.80 13.17
C GLY A 27 -4.17 -9.68 12.59
N PHE A 28 -4.38 -8.80 11.61
CA PHE A 28 -5.63 -8.72 10.86
C PHE A 28 -5.66 -9.73 9.71
N LEU A 29 -6.88 -10.09 9.28
CA LEU A 29 -7.09 -10.90 8.08
C LEU A 29 -6.79 -10.07 6.83
N GLU A 30 -6.39 -10.75 5.74
CA GLU A 30 -6.09 -10.13 4.45
C GLU A 30 -7.23 -9.25 3.93
N ILE A 31 -8.49 -9.65 4.15
CA ILE A 31 -9.68 -8.86 3.78
C ILE A 31 -9.68 -7.45 4.39
N VAL A 32 -9.17 -7.31 5.61
CA VAL A 32 -9.09 -6.01 6.30
C VAL A 32 -8.01 -5.14 5.67
N TYR A 33 -6.85 -5.72 5.30
CA TYR A 33 -5.81 -5.00 4.57
C TYR A 33 -6.27 -4.58 3.18
N LYS A 34 -7.03 -5.43 2.48
CA LYS A 34 -7.64 -5.09 1.18
C LYS A 34 -8.53 -3.86 1.32
N ASP A 35 -9.45 -3.86 2.27
CA ASP A 35 -10.40 -2.76 2.43
C ASP A 35 -9.71 -1.47 2.90
N ALA A 36 -8.69 -1.58 3.77
CA ALA A 36 -7.87 -0.46 4.19
C ALA A 36 -7.05 0.14 3.04
N LEU A 37 -6.46 -0.71 2.18
CA LEU A 37 -5.77 -0.24 0.97
C LEU A 37 -6.75 0.44 0.01
N GLU A 38 -7.93 -0.13 -0.23
CA GLU A 38 -8.95 0.49 -1.08
C GLU A 38 -9.35 1.88 -0.56
N PHE A 39 -9.46 2.04 0.76
CA PHE A 39 -9.68 3.34 1.40
C PHE A 39 -8.53 4.31 1.15
N GLU A 40 -7.28 3.90 1.38
CA GLU A 40 -6.10 4.75 1.16
C GLU A 40 -5.91 5.17 -0.30
N PHE A 41 -6.24 4.27 -1.26
CA PHE A 41 -6.24 4.57 -2.69
C PHE A 41 -7.33 5.56 -3.11
N LYS A 42 -8.46 5.63 -2.40
CA LYS A 42 -9.51 6.63 -2.69
C LYS A 42 -9.20 7.99 -2.10
N ARG A 43 -8.35 8.04 -1.06
CA ARG A 43 -7.99 9.26 -0.34
C ARG A 43 -6.81 10.01 -0.97
N ASN A 44 -5.96 9.34 -1.76
CA ASN A 44 -4.70 9.84 -2.36
C ASN A 44 -4.60 9.61 -3.88
#